data_AF-A0A6A3X2K3-F1
#
_entry.id   AF-A0A6A3X2K3-F1
#
_cell.length_a   1.000
_cell.length_b   1.000
_cell.length_c   1.000
_cell.angle_alpha   90.00
_cell.angle_beta   90.00
_cell.angle_gamma   90.00
#
_symmetry.space_group_name_H-M   'P 1'
#
loop_
_entity.id
_entity.type
_entity.pdbx_description
1 polymer ?
#
loop_
_entity_poly.entity_id
_entity_poly.type
_entity_poly.pdbx_seq_one_letter_code
_entity_poly.pdbx_strand_id
1 'polypeptide(L)'
;MSNFPLWGASFREKDTEKQLAMRAELASGMMTKTLGFPESRIIKNKGPYAAGPTLTVADFAIYGVLLGFNKGTFGIPTTIADSYTNMQRVFEQVKEHPKVIEWDTTHNQ
;
A
#
# COMPACT_ATOMS: atom_id res chain seq x y z
N MET A 1 -5.41 7.78 6.34
CA MET A 1 -6.28 7.31 5.24
C MET A 1 -7.73 7.17 5.69
N SER A 2 -8.02 6.32 6.69
CA SER A 2 -9.40 5.98 7.10
C SER A 2 -10.26 7.14 7.62
N ASN A 3 -9.64 8.20 8.14
CA ASN A 3 -10.34 9.40 8.62
C ASN A 3 -10.67 10.40 7.50
N PHE A 4 -10.28 10.12 6.26
CA PHE A 4 -10.63 10.99 5.13
C PHE A 4 -12.11 10.77 4.76
N PRO A 5 -12.98 11.80 4.79
CA PRO A 5 -14.43 11.61 4.64
C PRO A 5 -14.83 10.85 3.37
N LEU A 6 -14.15 11.14 2.26
CA LEU A 6 -14.40 10.50 0.96
C LEU A 6 -14.02 9.01 0.96
N TRP A 7 -13.03 8.61 1.78
CA TRP A 7 -12.65 7.21 1.92
C TRP A 7 -13.84 6.40 2.42
N GLY A 8 -14.39 6.75 3.60
CA GLY A 8 -15.54 6.06 4.17
C GLY A 8 -16.84 6.23 3.35
N ALA A 9 -16.99 7.34 2.62
CA ALA A 9 -18.10 7.52 1.70
C ALA A 9 -18.05 6.52 0.53
N SER A 10 -16.87 6.34 -0.09
CA SER A 10 -16.73 5.45 -1.25
C SER A 10 -17.10 3.98 -0.95
N PHE A 11 -16.85 3.49 0.26
CA PHE A 11 -17.25 2.13 0.67
C PHE A 11 -18.74 1.98 1.00
N ARG A 12 -19.44 3.08 1.30
CA ARG A 12 -20.87 3.07 1.64
C ARG A 12 -21.76 3.41 0.45
N GLU A 13 -21.19 4.00 -0.61
CA GLU A 13 -21.89 4.32 -1.84
C GLU A 13 -22.36 3.05 -2.56
N LYS A 14 -23.63 3.04 -2.97
CA LYS A 14 -24.30 1.92 -3.63
C LYS A 14 -24.34 2.09 -5.15
N ASP A 15 -24.30 3.34 -5.61
CA ASP A 15 -24.23 3.68 -7.02
C ASP A 15 -22.81 3.42 -7.55
N THR A 16 -22.68 2.46 -8.46
CA THR A 16 -21.38 2.02 -8.99
C THR A 16 -20.63 3.15 -9.69
N GLU A 17 -21.31 3.99 -10.46
CA GLU A 17 -20.64 5.07 -11.21
C GLU A 17 -20.12 6.15 -10.25
N LYS A 18 -20.93 6.53 -9.26
CA LYS A 18 -20.50 7.48 -8.22
C LYS A 18 -19.37 6.91 -7.38
N GLN A 19 -19.44 5.63 -7.02
CA GLN A 19 -18.37 4.97 -6.28
C GLN A 19 -17.04 4.98 -7.05
N LEU A 20 -17.08 4.68 -8.36
CA LEU A 20 -15.89 4.71 -9.21
C LEU A 20 -15.31 6.13 -9.34
N ALA A 21 -16.16 7.14 -9.50
CA ALA A 21 -15.73 8.54 -9.52
C ALA A 21 -15.05 8.95 -8.21
N MET A 22 -15.63 8.61 -7.05
CA MET A 22 -15.01 8.87 -5.75
C MET A 22 -13.66 8.15 -5.60
N ARG A 23 -13.55 6.91 -6.09
CA ARG A 23 -12.30 6.13 -6.06
C ARG A 23 -11.22 6.72 -6.96
N ALA A 24 -11.58 7.26 -8.13
CA ALA A 24 -10.66 7.97 -9.00
C ALA A 24 -10.14 9.27 -8.36
N GLU A 25 -11.02 10.00 -7.66
CA GLU A 25 -10.63 11.19 -6.89
C GLU A 25 -9.68 10.82 -5.73
N LEU A 26 -10.00 9.75 -5.00
CA LEU A 26 -9.13 9.24 -3.94
C LEU A 26 -7.75 8.85 -4.47
N ALA A 27 -7.71 8.16 -5.62
CA ALA A 27 -6.48 7.72 -6.28
C ALA A 27 -5.59 8.91 -6.68
N SER A 28 -6.16 9.93 -7.33
CA SER A 28 -5.41 11.08 -7.82
C SER A 28 -4.97 12.05 -6.72
N GLY A 29 -5.73 12.16 -5.63
CA GLY A 29 -5.45 13.10 -4.55
C GLY A 29 -4.83 12.46 -3.30
N MET A 30 -5.70 12.06 -2.37
CA MET A 30 -5.32 11.66 -1.01
C MET A 30 -4.38 10.45 -0.99
N MET A 31 -4.58 9.50 -1.92
CA MET A 31 -3.79 8.27 -1.99
C MET A 31 -2.34 8.57 -2.35
N THR A 32 -2.11 9.38 -3.39
CA THR A 32 -0.78 9.86 -3.80
C THR A 32 -0.06 10.53 -2.63
N LYS A 33 -0.74 11.42 -1.89
CA LYS A 33 -0.14 12.08 -0.72
C LYS A 33 0.21 11.09 0.40
N THR A 34 -0.66 10.11 0.64
CA THR A 34 -0.45 9.13 1.71
C THR A 34 0.68 8.15 1.39
N LEU A 35 0.81 7.70 0.14
CA LEU A 35 1.89 6.81 -0.32
C LEU A 35 3.22 7.54 -0.51
N GLY A 36 3.19 8.83 -0.90
CA GLY A 36 4.40 9.64 -1.00
C GLY A 36 5.13 9.85 0.34
N PHE A 37 4.41 9.80 1.48
CA PHE A 37 5.04 9.95 2.78
C PHE A 37 5.97 8.78 3.13
N PRO A 38 5.55 7.50 3.13
CA PRO A 38 6.44 6.36 3.28
C PRO A 38 7.63 6.40 2.33
N GLU A 39 7.41 6.64 1.03
CA GLU A 39 8.48 6.73 0.03
C GLU A 39 9.56 7.75 0.44
N SER A 40 9.15 8.96 0.83
CA SER A 40 10.07 10.01 1.28
C SER A 40 10.87 9.61 2.53
N ARG A 41 10.27 8.80 3.43
CA ARG A 41 10.93 8.32 4.64
C ARG A 41 11.95 7.24 4.33
N ILE A 42 11.65 6.32 3.42
CA ILE A 42 12.59 5.28 2.98
C ILE A 42 13.84 5.94 2.37
N ILE A 43 13.63 6.92 1.48
CA ILE A 43 14.72 7.70 0.87
C ILE A 43 15.58 8.39 1.95
N LYS A 44 14.95 9.01 2.94
CA LYS A 44 15.65 9.74 4.02
C LYS A 44 16.48 8.80 4.91
N ASN A 45 15.97 7.61 5.21
CA ASN A 45 16.61 6.67 6.12
C ASN A 45 17.83 5.95 5.52
N LYS A 46 18.02 6.01 4.20
CA LYS A 46 19.22 5.53 3.48
C LYS A 46 19.62 4.09 3.86
N GLY A 47 18.72 3.15 3.67
CA GLY A 47 18.98 1.73 3.90
C GLY A 47 18.14 0.81 3.03
N PRO A 48 18.43 -0.51 3.04
CA PRO A 48 17.60 -1.50 2.37
C PRO A 48 16.19 -1.53 2.96
N TYR A 49 16.01 -1.38 4.26
CA TYR A 49 14.67 -1.45 4.85
C TYR A 49 14.07 -0.06 5.03
N ALA A 50 12.77 -0.01 5.29
CA ALA A 50 12.00 1.22 5.38
C ALA A 50 12.49 2.17 6.48
N ALA A 51 13.05 1.61 7.56
CA ALA A 51 13.57 2.35 8.70
C ALA A 51 15.11 2.36 8.80
N GLY A 52 15.84 1.86 7.80
CA GLY A 52 17.30 1.85 7.78
C GLY A 52 17.90 0.47 7.44
N PRO A 53 18.92 -0.01 8.18
CA PRO A 53 19.70 -1.18 7.77
C PRO A 53 19.05 -2.53 8.11
N THR A 54 18.02 -2.57 8.95
CA THR A 54 17.42 -3.81 9.46
C THR A 54 15.93 -3.88 9.20
N LEU A 55 15.40 -5.10 9.03
CA LEU A 55 13.96 -5.35 8.92
C LEU A 55 13.21 -4.92 10.19
N THR A 56 12.11 -4.20 10.03
CA THR A 56 11.28 -3.68 11.12
C THR A 56 9.79 -3.87 10.84
N VAL A 57 8.95 -3.56 11.83
CA VAL A 57 7.49 -3.54 11.68
C VAL A 57 7.04 -2.56 10.57
N ALA A 58 7.81 -1.52 10.26
CA ALA A 58 7.47 -0.59 9.18
C ALA A 58 7.48 -1.27 7.80
N ASP A 59 8.40 -2.21 7.59
CA ASP A 59 8.49 -2.99 6.35
C ASP A 59 7.27 -3.88 6.16
N PHE A 60 6.84 -4.57 7.22
CA PHE A 60 5.62 -5.38 7.22
C PHE A 60 4.36 -4.54 6.99
N ALA A 61 4.31 -3.31 7.54
CA ALA A 61 3.20 -2.39 7.29
C ALA A 61 3.13 -1.98 5.81
N ILE A 62 4.27 -1.65 5.19
CA ILE A 62 4.35 -1.36 3.74
C ILE A 62 3.94 -2.59 2.93
N TYR A 63 4.45 -3.77 3.30
CA TYR A 63 4.11 -5.04 2.65
C TYR A 63 2.60 -5.29 2.64
N GLY A 64 1.93 -5.20 3.79
CA GLY A 64 0.49 -5.43 3.90
C GLY A 64 -0.34 -4.42 3.10
N VAL A 65 0.06 -3.14 3.10
CA VAL A 65 -0.63 -2.09 2.34
C VAL A 65 -0.52 -2.36 0.84
N LEU A 66 0.68 -2.65 0.33
CA LEU A 66 0.89 -2.94 -1.09
C LEU A 66 0.24 -4.24 -1.52
N LEU A 67 0.26 -5.27 -0.67
CA LEU A 67 -0.46 -6.53 -0.92
C LEU A 67 -1.96 -6.28 -1.11
N GLY A 68 -2.57 -5.42 -0.30
CA GLY A 68 -3.98 -5.05 -0.45
C GLY A 68 -4.29 -4.28 -1.74
N PHE A 69 -3.37 -3.41 -2.19
CA PHE A 69 -3.50 -2.76 -3.51
C PHE A 69 -3.38 -3.78 -4.65
N ASN A 70 -2.40 -4.68 -4.60
CA ASN A 70 -2.19 -5.70 -5.64
C ASN A 70 -3.38 -6.66 -5.74
N LYS A 71 -4.03 -7.00 -4.62
CA LYS A 71 -5.26 -7.81 -4.58
C LYS A 71 -6.52 -7.03 -4.96
N GLY A 72 -6.44 -5.72 -5.20
CA GLY A 72 -7.60 -4.87 -5.51
C GLY A 72 -8.58 -4.70 -4.34
N THR A 73 -8.16 -5.02 -3.10
CA THR A 73 -9.04 -5.03 -1.90
C THR A 73 -9.69 -3.68 -1.64
N PHE A 74 -9.03 -2.59 -2.04
CA PHE A 74 -9.51 -1.23 -1.80
C PHE A 74 -10.39 -0.67 -2.94
N GLY A 75 -10.53 -1.39 -4.06
CA GLY A 75 -11.25 -0.90 -5.25
C GLY A 75 -10.58 0.31 -5.93
N ILE A 76 -9.36 0.66 -5.52
CA ILE A 76 -8.50 1.68 -6.13
C ILE A 76 -7.62 0.99 -7.19
N PRO A 77 -7.15 1.69 -8.24
CA PRO A 77 -6.25 1.08 -9.22
C PRO A 77 -5.09 0.34 -8.55
N THR A 78 -4.88 -0.91 -8.93
CA THR A 78 -3.84 -1.78 -8.36
C THR A 78 -2.44 -1.22 -8.64
N THR A 79 -2.29 -0.46 -9.72
CA THR A 79 -1.04 0.16 -10.18
C THR A 79 -0.70 1.47 -9.46
N ILE A 80 -1.51 1.92 -8.49
CA ILE A 80 -1.34 3.21 -7.82
C ILE A 80 0.03 3.35 -7.13
N ALA A 81 0.62 2.21 -6.75
CA ALA A 81 1.87 2.17 -6.02
C ALA A 81 3.10 1.84 -6.89
N ASP A 82 2.92 1.56 -8.18
CA ASP A 82 4.00 1.06 -9.06
C ASP A 82 5.12 2.09 -9.26
N SER A 83 4.77 3.38 -9.17
CA SER A 83 5.73 4.48 -9.31
C SER A 83 6.65 4.66 -8.08
N TYR A 84 6.34 4.07 -6.92
CA TYR A 84 7.12 4.20 -5.69
C TYR A 84 8.18 3.10 -5.58
N THR A 85 9.28 3.27 -6.29
CA THR A 85 10.31 2.24 -6.45
C THR A 85 10.94 1.78 -5.13
N ASN A 86 11.08 2.66 -4.13
CA ASN A 86 11.64 2.24 -2.84
C ASN A 86 10.66 1.42 -2.02
N MET A 87 9.37 1.77 -2.04
CA MET A 87 8.32 0.93 -1.45
C MET A 87 8.24 -0.44 -2.13
N GLN A 88 8.33 -0.51 -3.46
CA GLN A 88 8.36 -1.80 -4.19
C GLN A 88 9.59 -2.64 -3.80
N ARG A 89 10.74 -2.00 -3.64
CA ARG A 89 11.96 -2.67 -3.18
C ARG A 89 11.80 -3.26 -1.78
N VAL A 90 11.19 -2.52 -0.84
CA VAL A 90 10.87 -3.02 0.51
C VAL A 90 9.87 -4.17 0.44
N PHE A 91 8.85 -4.07 -0.40
CA PHE A 91 7.86 -5.12 -0.60
C PHE A 91 8.50 -6.46 -0.99
N GLU A 92 9.37 -6.45 -2.01
CA GLU A 92 10.04 -7.67 -2.45
C GLU A 92 10.97 -8.25 -1.36
N GLN A 93 11.69 -7.40 -0.62
CA GLN A 93 12.53 -7.87 0.49
C GLN A 93 11.73 -8.58 1.60
N VAL A 94 10.53 -8.09 1.91
CA VAL A 94 9.65 -8.72 2.90
C VAL A 94 9.06 -10.01 2.34
N LYS A 95 8.62 -9.99 1.07
CA LYS A 95 8.04 -11.15 0.38
C LYS A 95 9.01 -12.33 0.27
N GLU A 96 10.30 -12.06 0.07
CA GLU A 96 11.35 -13.09 0.02
C GLU A 96 11.73 -13.65 1.40
N HIS A 97 11.25 -13.06 2.50
CA HIS A 97 11.61 -13.53 3.83
C HIS A 97 11.00 -14.93 4.09
N PRO A 98 11.78 -15.94 4.54
CA PRO A 98 11.29 -17.33 4.66
C PRO A 98 10.02 -17.50 5.48
N LYS A 99 9.90 -16.74 6.57
CA LYS A 99 8.69 -16.74 7.42
C LYS A 99 7.47 -16.08 6.79
N VAL A 100 7.68 -15.13 5.88
CA VAL A 100 6.57 -14.52 5.13
C VAL A 100 6.07 -15.49 4.08
N ILE A 101 6.96 -16.18 3.37
CA ILE A 101 6.61 -17.24 2.42
C ILE A 101 5.82 -18.36 3.12
N GLU A 102 6.29 -18.83 4.29
CA GLU A 102 5.59 -19.84 5.10
C GLU A 102 4.17 -19.37 5.49
N TRP A 103 4.02 -18.11 5.90
CA TRP A 103 2.72 -17.55 6.24
C TRP A 103 1.80 -17.41 5.01
N ASP A 104 2.33 -16.92 3.89
CA ASP A 104 1.59 -16.66 2.66
C ASP A 104 1.04 -17.96 2.04
N THR A 105 1.85 -19.01 2.01
CA THR A 105 1.43 -20.35 1.56
C THR A 105 0.30 -20.95 2.40
N THR A 106 0.21 -20.56 3.68
CA THR A 106 -0.80 -21.10 4.60
C THR A 106 -2.09 -20.26 4.62
N HIS A 107 -2.02 -18.95 4.33
CA HIS A 107 -3.14 -18.02 4.59
C HIS A 107 -3.59 -17.18 3.40
N ASN A 108 -2.85 -17.17 2.28
CA ASN A 108 -3.07 -16.24 1.17
C ASN A 108 -3.27 -16.92 -0.21
N GLN A 109 -3.48 -18.25 -0.24
CA GLN A 109 -3.93 -18.99 -1.42
C GLN A 109 -5.33 -18.55 -1.88
#